data_AF-A0A961NHW2-F1
#
_entry.id   AF-A0A961NHW2-F1
#
_cell.length_a   1.000
_cell.length_b   1.000
_cell.length_c   1.000
_cell.angle_alpha   90.00
_cell.angle_beta   90.00
_cell.angle_gamma   90.00
#
_symmetry.space_group_name_H-M   'P 1'
#
loop_
_entity.id
_entity.type
_entity.pdbx_description
1 polymer ?
#
loop_
_entity_poly.entity_id
_entity_poly.type
_entity_poly.pdbx_seq_one_letter_code
_entity_poly.pdbx_strand_id
1 'polypeptide(L)'
;VYEPLTFPMRHMEPYLREDDEKIPMRWNEVETFELNNRDRVFMSLEPYVSNGSFTVERPAAGSFVYYIYEHPDMDETTERLLEKILRDDFKITRTYLERIKSRLQANLAHFHKATENQ
;
A
#
# COMPACT_ATOMS: atom_id res chain seq x y z
N VAL A 1 -0.40 -2.58 1.40
CA VAL A 1 -0.20 -4.01 1.75
C VAL A 1 -1.54 -4.71 1.76
N TYR A 2 -1.63 -5.93 1.23
CA TYR A 2 -2.84 -6.75 1.27
C TYR A 2 -2.62 -7.90 2.27
N GLU A 3 -3.59 -8.13 3.15
CA GLU A 3 -3.56 -9.14 4.21
C GLU A 3 -4.82 -10.01 4.12
N PRO A 4 -4.71 -11.29 3.78
CA PRO A 4 -5.86 -12.18 3.67
C PRO A 4 -6.47 -12.48 5.04
N LEU A 5 -7.75 -12.87 5.05
CA LEU A 5 -8.48 -13.29 6.26
C LEU A 5 -7.72 -14.36 7.07
N THR A 6 -7.04 -15.25 6.36
CA THR A 6 -6.29 -16.42 6.90
C THR A 6 -4.91 -16.08 7.45
N PHE A 7 -4.48 -14.82 7.39
CA PHE A 7 -3.18 -14.42 7.93
C PHE A 7 -3.11 -14.75 9.44
N PRO A 8 -2.07 -15.44 9.95
CA PRO A 8 -2.05 -15.89 11.35
C PRO A 8 -1.87 -14.73 12.35
N MET A 9 -1.03 -13.74 12.01
CA MET A 9 -0.61 -12.68 12.93
C MET A 9 -1.44 -11.39 12.80
N ARG A 10 -2.71 -11.49 12.41
CA ARG A 10 -3.62 -10.32 12.21
C ARG A 10 -3.88 -9.48 13.45
N HIS A 11 -3.66 -10.06 14.63
CA HIS A 11 -3.80 -9.41 15.92
C HIS A 11 -2.51 -8.70 16.37
N MET A 12 -1.38 -9.02 15.75
CA MET A 12 -0.08 -8.46 16.06
C MET A 12 0.15 -7.14 15.31
N GLU A 13 0.70 -6.16 16.01
CA GLU A 13 1.17 -4.90 15.42
C GLU A 13 2.11 -5.17 14.24
N PRO A 14 1.98 -4.47 13.10
CA PRO A 14 2.72 -4.82 11.89
C PRO A 14 4.23 -4.72 12.05
N TYR A 15 4.70 -3.75 12.83
CA TYR A 15 6.12 -3.54 13.11
C TYR A 15 6.73 -4.59 14.05
N LEU A 16 5.90 -5.40 14.73
CA LEU A 16 6.34 -6.47 15.63
C LEU A 16 6.35 -7.86 14.97
N ARG A 17 5.90 -7.98 13.72
CA ARG A 17 5.85 -9.25 12.99
C ARG A 17 7.26 -9.72 12.61
N GLU A 18 7.36 -11.00 12.29
CA GLU A 18 8.56 -11.63 11.74
C GLU A 18 8.95 -10.99 10.39
N ASP A 19 10.24 -11.08 10.03
CA ASP A 19 10.87 -10.22 9.03
C ASP A 19 10.13 -10.10 7.69
N ASP A 20 9.64 -11.20 7.11
CA ASP A 20 8.94 -11.24 5.82
C ASP A 20 7.51 -10.70 5.87
N GLU A 21 6.89 -10.73 7.05
CA GLU A 21 5.56 -10.23 7.33
C GLU A 21 5.56 -8.82 7.95
N LYS A 22 6.75 -8.31 8.28
CA LYS A 22 6.96 -7.05 8.96
C LYS A 22 6.67 -5.87 8.04
N ILE A 23 5.77 -5.01 8.50
CA ILE A 23 5.50 -3.72 7.87
C ILE A 23 6.03 -2.66 8.82
N PRO A 24 6.87 -1.71 8.38
CA PRO A 24 7.49 -0.72 9.25
C PRO A 24 6.52 0.41 9.65
N MET A 25 5.31 0.05 10.08
CA MET A 25 4.24 0.95 10.49
C MET A 25 3.41 0.33 11.63
N ARG A 26 2.87 1.17 12.49
CA ARG A 26 1.91 0.83 13.54
C ARG A 26 0.47 0.93 13.03
N TRP A 27 -0.48 0.36 13.78
CA TRP A 27 -1.90 0.50 13.44
C TRP A 27 -2.41 1.94 13.40
N ASN A 28 -1.84 2.84 14.21
CA ASN A 28 -2.21 4.25 14.19
C ASN A 28 -1.56 5.06 13.04
N GLU A 29 -0.68 4.43 12.25
CA GLU A 29 0.03 5.04 11.11
C GLU A 29 -0.52 4.56 9.76
N VAL A 30 -1.47 3.61 9.77
CA VAL A 30 -2.09 3.04 8.57
C VAL A 30 -3.61 3.20 8.60
N GLU A 31 -4.19 3.47 7.43
CA GLU A 31 -5.61 3.24 7.21
C GLU A 31 -5.85 1.76 6.86
N THR A 32 -6.78 1.13 7.57
CA THR A 32 -7.19 -0.25 7.32
C THR A 32 -8.52 -0.27 6.58
N PHE A 33 -8.52 -0.86 5.38
CA PHE A 33 -9.72 -1.14 4.60
C PHE A 33 -10.08 -2.61 4.77
N GLU A 34 -11.09 -2.91 5.59
CA GLU A 34 -11.66 -4.25 5.67
C GLU A 34 -12.61 -4.49 4.48
N LEU A 35 -12.25 -5.44 3.63
CA LEU A 35 -12.92 -5.77 2.38
C LEU A 35 -14.12 -6.70 2.58
N ASN A 36 -14.88 -6.95 1.51
CA ASN A 36 -16.08 -7.80 1.54
C ASN A 36 -15.82 -9.24 1.99
N ASN A 37 -14.64 -9.78 1.71
CA ASN A 37 -14.20 -11.12 2.13
C ASN A 37 -13.44 -11.10 3.47
N ARG A 38 -13.46 -9.96 4.19
CA ARG A 38 -12.74 -9.70 5.44
C ARG A 38 -11.21 -9.72 5.31
N ASP A 39 -10.70 -9.67 4.09
CA ASP A 39 -9.30 -9.31 3.86
C ASP A 39 -9.08 -7.84 4.22
N ARG A 40 -7.84 -7.47 4.45
CA ARG A 40 -7.46 -6.09 4.77
C ARG A 40 -6.52 -5.55 3.74
N VAL A 41 -6.75 -4.31 3.33
CA VAL A 41 -5.74 -3.50 2.65
C VAL A 41 -5.27 -2.45 3.64
N PHE A 42 -3.95 -2.34 3.81
CA PHE A 42 -3.32 -1.27 4.58
C PHE A 42 -2.68 -0.28 3.62
N MET A 43 -2.96 1.00 3.85
CA MET A 43 -2.29 2.12 3.21
C MET A 43 -1.79 3.07 4.28
N SER A 44 -0.59 3.64 4.12
CA SER A 44 -0.06 4.60 5.09
C SER A 44 -0.95 5.84 5.14
N LEU A 45 -1.10 6.43 6.33
CA LEU A 45 -1.81 7.70 6.50
C LEU A 45 -1.03 8.87 5.90
N GLU A 46 0.30 8.80 5.99
CA GLU A 46 1.24 9.74 5.40
C GLU A 46 2.21 8.98 4.48
N PRO A 47 2.63 9.55 3.33
CA PRO A 47 3.68 8.97 2.51
C PRO A 47 4.99 8.85 3.28
N TYR A 48 5.62 7.68 3.24
CA TYR A 48 6.93 7.45 3.84
C TYR A 48 8.04 7.63 2.81
N VAL A 49 9.09 8.36 3.18
CA VAL A 49 10.33 8.44 2.39
C VAL A 49 11.26 7.32 2.81
N SER A 50 11.47 6.35 1.92
CA SER A 50 12.47 5.30 2.13
C SER A 50 13.86 5.84 1.81
N ASN A 51 14.62 6.19 2.86
CA ASN A 51 16.00 6.68 2.75
C ASN A 51 17.05 5.54 2.73
N GLY A 52 16.66 4.31 2.37
CA GLY A 52 17.51 3.12 2.43
C GLY A 52 17.93 2.57 1.07
N SER A 53 19.08 1.89 1.01
CA SER A 53 19.43 1.02 -0.12
C SER A 53 18.58 -0.24 -0.08
N PHE A 54 17.58 -0.35 -0.97
CA PHE A 54 16.78 -1.56 -1.10
C PHE A 54 17.62 -2.65 -1.77
N THR A 55 18.20 -3.55 -0.97
CA THR A 55 18.88 -4.73 -1.48
C THR A 55 17.85 -5.84 -1.61
N VAL A 56 17.56 -6.28 -2.84
CA VAL A 56 16.71 -7.45 -3.09
C VAL A 56 17.54 -8.70 -2.79
N GLU A 57 17.78 -8.99 -1.52
CA GLU A 57 18.34 -10.28 -1.12
C GLU A 57 17.24 -11.34 -1.22
N ARG A 58 17.20 -12.04 -2.36
CA ARG A 58 16.31 -13.17 -2.68
C ARG A 58 14.82 -12.89 -2.41
N PRO A 59 14.00 -12.62 -3.45
CA PRO A 59 12.58 -12.44 -3.23
C PRO A 59 12.00 -13.68 -2.54
N ALA A 60 11.48 -13.51 -1.32
CA ALA A 60 10.52 -14.45 -0.78
C ALA A 60 9.39 -14.57 -1.82
N ALA A 61 8.96 -15.79 -2.13
CA ALA A 61 8.01 -16.02 -3.20
C ALA A 61 6.74 -15.17 -2.99
N GLY A 62 6.42 -14.29 -3.95
CA GLY A 62 5.18 -13.49 -3.94
C GLY A 62 5.30 -12.02 -3.51
N SER A 63 6.49 -11.51 -3.17
CA SER A 63 6.68 -10.09 -2.87
C SER A 63 7.01 -9.28 -4.13
N PHE A 64 6.17 -8.31 -4.48
CA PHE A 64 6.37 -7.41 -5.62
C PHE A 64 6.47 -5.95 -5.16
N VAL A 65 7.37 -5.20 -5.79
CA VAL A 65 7.52 -3.75 -5.60
C VAL A 65 7.47 -3.08 -6.97
N TYR A 66 6.64 -2.04 -7.09
CA TYR A 66 6.56 -1.22 -8.29
C TYR A 66 7.27 0.11 -8.04
N TYR A 67 8.22 0.45 -8.90
CA TYR A 67 8.84 1.77 -8.94
C TYR A 67 8.18 2.58 -10.05
N ILE A 68 7.66 3.74 -9.68
CA ILE A 68 7.03 4.67 -10.62
C ILE A 68 7.87 5.95 -10.59
N TYR A 69 8.41 6.33 -11.74
CA TYR A 69 9.21 7.54 -11.88
C TYR A 69 8.33 8.74 -12.18
N GLU A 70 8.84 9.94 -11.92
CA GLU A 70 8.13 11.19 -12.17
C GLU A 70 7.79 11.36 -13.65
N HIS A 71 6.52 11.53 -13.94
CA HIS A 71 5.98 11.75 -15.28
C HIS A 71 4.67 12.54 -15.16
N PRO A 72 4.29 13.38 -16.13
CA PRO A 72 3.03 14.14 -16.07
C PRO A 72 1.79 13.29 -15.77
N ASP A 73 1.76 12.05 -16.29
CA ASP A 73 0.63 11.11 -16.12
C ASP A 73 0.84 10.08 -14.99
N MET A 74 1.78 10.33 -14.08
CA MET A 74 2.18 9.38 -13.05
C MET A 74 1.03 9.08 -12.07
N ASP A 75 0.29 10.09 -11.64
CA ASP A 75 -0.86 9.93 -10.74
C ASP A 75 -1.94 9.04 -11.36
N GLU A 76 -2.34 9.32 -12.62
CA GLU A 76 -3.34 8.53 -13.35
C GLU A 76 -2.85 7.09 -13.56
N THR A 77 -1.59 6.93 -13.94
CA THR A 77 -0.99 5.62 -14.17
C THR A 77 -0.95 4.79 -12.88
N THR A 78 -0.61 5.42 -11.76
CA THR A 78 -0.59 4.79 -10.43
C THR A 78 -1.99 4.36 -10.01
N GLU A 79 -2.97 5.24 -10.16
CA GLU A 79 -4.37 4.94 -9.84
C GLU A 79 -4.90 3.77 -10.69
N ARG A 80 -4.65 3.79 -12.00
CA ARG A 80 -5.08 2.75 -12.94
C ARG A 80 -4.40 1.42 -12.67
N LEU A 81 -3.12 1.42 -12.33
CA LEU A 81 -2.39 0.22 -11.93
C LEU A 81 -3.00 -0.39 -10.66
N LEU A 82 -3.19 0.43 -9.63
CA LEU A 82 -3.78 0.00 -8.36
C LEU A 82 -5.19 -0.55 -8.58
N GLU A 83 -6.02 0.13 -9.37
CA GLU A 83 -7.37 -0.32 -9.67
C GLU A 83 -7.38 -1.68 -10.38
N LYS A 84 -6.51 -1.89 -11.38
CA LYS A 84 -6.40 -3.18 -12.06
C LYS A 84 -6.01 -4.30 -11.10
N ILE A 85 -4.98 -4.10 -10.27
CA ILE A 85 -4.54 -5.10 -9.29
C ILE A 85 -5.69 -5.44 -8.34
N LEU A 86 -6.30 -4.43 -7.71
CA LEU A 86 -7.32 -4.64 -6.69
C LEU A 86 -8.62 -5.24 -7.26
N ARG A 87 -9.03 -4.83 -8.45
CA ARG A 87 -10.25 -5.33 -9.09
C ARG A 87 -10.04 -6.70 -9.77
N ASP A 88 -8.98 -6.82 -10.55
CA ASP A 88 -8.80 -7.97 -11.45
C ASP A 88 -8.13 -9.14 -10.73
N ASP A 89 -7.17 -8.89 -9.83
CA ASP A 89 -6.49 -9.95 -9.09
C ASP A 89 -7.20 -10.25 -7.75
N PHE A 90 -7.51 -9.21 -6.98
CA PHE A 90 -8.10 -9.37 -5.63
C PHE A 90 -9.64 -9.34 -5.60
N LYS A 91 -10.31 -9.11 -6.73
CA LYS A 91 -11.78 -9.11 -6.85
C LYS A 91 -12.50 -8.16 -5.87
N ILE A 92 -11.86 -7.03 -5.57
CA ILE A 92 -12.39 -6.04 -4.63
C ILE A 92 -13.56 -5.28 -5.28
N THR A 93 -14.63 -5.07 -4.52
CA THR A 93 -15.82 -4.37 -5.02
C THR A 93 -15.58 -2.87 -5.19
N ARG A 94 -16.37 -2.26 -6.08
CA ARG A 94 -16.25 -0.83 -6.42
C ARG A 94 -16.27 0.08 -5.19
N THR A 95 -17.16 -0.18 -4.23
CA THR A 95 -17.27 0.65 -3.01
C THR A 95 -15.96 0.75 -2.23
N TYR A 96 -15.20 -0.34 -2.11
CA TYR A 96 -13.90 -0.32 -1.44
C TYR A 96 -12.81 0.28 -2.32
N LEU A 97 -12.87 0.05 -3.64
CA LEU A 97 -11.93 0.66 -4.59
C LEU A 97 -11.97 2.19 -4.50
N GLU A 98 -13.16 2.80 -4.49
CA GLU A 98 -13.27 4.27 -4.39
C GLU A 98 -12.68 4.81 -3.08
N ARG A 99 -12.87 4.09 -1.97
CA ARG A 99 -12.27 4.47 -0.67
C ARG A 99 -10.74 4.40 -0.70
N ILE A 100 -10.19 3.32 -1.27
CA ILE A 100 -8.75 3.13 -1.41
C ILE A 100 -8.15 4.18 -2.34
N LYS A 101 -8.82 4.48 -3.46
CA LYS A 101 -8.42 5.54 -4.40
C LYS A 101 -8.38 6.91 -3.74
N SER A 102 -9.39 7.25 -2.93
CA SER A 102 -9.41 8.52 -2.19
C SER A 102 -8.20 8.65 -1.26
N ARG A 103 -7.79 7.59 -0.57
CA ARG A 103 -6.55 7.61 0.23
C ARG A 103 -5.30 7.72 -0.63
N LEU A 104 -5.22 7.01 -1.76
CA LEU A 104 -4.10 7.12 -2.69
C LEU A 104 -3.93 8.58 -3.16
N GLN A 105 -5.02 9.23 -3.56
CA GLN A 105 -5.00 10.62 -4.02
C GLN A 105 -4.56 11.58 -2.90
N ALA A 106 -4.98 11.34 -1.65
CA ALA A 106 -4.50 12.11 -0.51
C ALA A 106 -2.97 11.96 -0.31
N ASN A 107 -2.45 10.73 -0.48
CA ASN A 107 -1.01 10.46 -0.38
C ASN A 107 -0.22 11.10 -1.53
N LEU A 108 -0.72 11.03 -2.76
CA LEU A 108 -0.11 11.70 -3.92
C LEU A 108 -0.08 13.22 -3.75
N ALA A 109 -1.18 13.83 -3.30
CA ALA A 109 -1.24 15.25 -3.01
C ALA A 109 -0.24 15.68 -1.92
N HIS A 110 -0.02 14.83 -0.90
CA HIS A 110 1.01 15.07 0.11
C HIS A 110 2.42 14.96 -0.48
N PHE A 111 2.68 13.97 -1.33
CA PHE A 111 3.96 13.78 -2.01
C PHE A 111 4.33 15.00 -2.88
N HIS A 112 3.39 15.50 -3.68
CA HIS A 112 3.61 16.68 -4.54
C HIS A 112 3.92 17.93 -3.72
N LYS A 113 3.18 18.17 -2.63
CA LYS A 113 3.47 19.28 -1.69
C LYS A 113 4.85 19.18 -1.05
N ALA A 114 5.30 17.97 -0.71
CA ALA A 114 6.63 17.78 -0.13
C ALA A 114 7.74 18.10 -1.14
N THR A 115 7.50 17.79 -2.42
CA THR A 115 8.45 18.05 -3.52
C THR A 115 8.55 19.54 -3.86
N GLU A 116 7.44 20.29 -3.78
CA GLU A 116 7.44 21.76 -3.99
C GLU A 116 8.20 22.56 -2.91
N ASN A 117 8.40 21.97 -1.72
CA ASN A 117 9.08 22.62 -0.59
C ASN A 117 10.57 22.25 -0.46
N GLN A 118 11.12 21.48 -1.42
CA GLN A 118 12.53 21.12 -1.50
C GLN A 118 13.25 21.92 -2.59
#